data_AF-A0A0L6WQ73-F1
#
_entry.id   AF-A0A0L6WQ73-F1
#
_cell.length_a   1.000
_cell.length_b   1.000
_cell.length_c   1.000
_cell.angle_alpha   90.00
_cell.angle_beta   90.00
_cell.angle_gamma   90.00
#
_symmetry.space_group_name_H-M   'P 1'
#
loop_
_entity.id
_entity.type
_entity.pdbx_description
1 polymer ?
#
loop_
_entity_poly.entity_id
_entity_poly.type
_entity_poly.pdbx_seq_one_letter_code
_entity_poly.pdbx_strand_id
1 'polypeptide(L)'
;MWALWKQHWKKSPWAKAITQFNKTAPSKDYMRIIKPLKCKQSAILMQLRTGHIPLNHHLFRIQRPKTPLCPHCGDLSVVNVKHFLLKCPKYAHKRFIHLTRPLKRKAESTSYLLSAPETLKHLFRYTDATKCLHTLQEP
;
A
#
# COMPACT_ATOMS: atom_id res chain seq x y z
N MET A 1 31.83 -7.41 -0.83
CA MET A 1 30.73 -6.94 0.05
C MET A 1 29.37 -6.80 -0.63
N TRP A 2 29.22 -6.11 -1.77
CA TRP A 2 27.89 -5.95 -2.42
C TRP A 2 27.27 -7.27 -2.91
N ALA A 3 28.06 -8.17 -3.50
CA ALA A 3 27.55 -9.42 -4.10
C ALA A 3 26.91 -10.37 -3.08
N LEU A 4 27.55 -10.56 -1.93
CA LEU A 4 27.04 -11.40 -0.83
C LEU A 4 25.74 -10.81 -0.26
N TRP A 5 25.69 -9.51 -0.03
CA TRP A 5 24.48 -8.84 0.45
C TRP A 5 23.30 -9.01 -0.53
N LYS A 6 23.54 -8.88 -1.85
CA LYS A 6 22.51 -9.13 -2.88
C LYS A 6 21.98 -10.58 -2.83
N GLN A 7 22.84 -11.56 -2.59
CA GLN A 7 22.42 -12.96 -2.49
C GLN A 7 21.58 -13.21 -1.23
N HIS A 8 21.98 -12.65 -0.08
CA HIS A 8 21.20 -12.72 1.16
C HIS A 8 19.85 -12.02 1.01
N TRP A 9 19.82 -10.85 0.37
CA TRP A 9 18.58 -10.13 0.08
C TRP A 9 17.61 -10.98 -0.73
N LYS A 10 18.05 -11.58 -1.84
CA LYS A 10 17.20 -12.43 -2.69
C LYS A 10 16.57 -13.62 -1.96
N LYS A 11 17.24 -14.16 -0.94
CA LYS A 11 16.73 -15.27 -0.11
C LYS A 11 15.70 -14.82 0.93
N SER A 12 15.62 -13.53 1.23
CA SER A 12 14.71 -12.99 2.23
C SER A 12 13.24 -13.10 1.80
N PRO A 13 12.30 -13.41 2.73
CA PRO A 13 10.86 -13.31 2.49
C PRO A 13 10.44 -11.91 1.99
N TRP A 14 11.15 -10.87 2.44
CA TRP A 14 10.90 -9.48 2.04
C TRP A 14 11.23 -9.20 0.58
N ALA A 15 12.21 -9.88 0.00
CA ALA A 15 12.54 -9.69 -1.41
C ALA A 15 11.37 -10.06 -2.30
N LYS A 16 10.64 -11.15 -2.00
CA LYS A 16 9.45 -11.57 -2.76
C LYS A 16 8.34 -10.51 -2.72
N ALA A 17 8.11 -9.90 -1.56
CA ALA A 17 7.09 -8.86 -1.40
C ALA A 17 7.47 -7.56 -2.14
N ILE A 18 8.73 -7.15 -2.08
CA ILE A 18 9.20 -5.93 -2.75
C ILE A 18 9.30 -6.13 -4.27
N THR A 19 9.73 -7.30 -4.74
CA THR A 19 9.85 -7.56 -6.20
C THR A 19 8.51 -7.53 -6.92
N GLN A 20 7.39 -7.76 -6.22
CA GLN A 20 6.04 -7.56 -6.75
C GLN A 20 5.80 -6.12 -7.24
N PHE A 21 6.45 -5.14 -6.60
CA PHE A 21 6.28 -3.72 -6.90
C PHE A 21 7.50 -3.12 -7.59
N ASN A 22 8.69 -3.62 -7.29
CA ASN A 22 9.95 -3.18 -7.90
C ASN A 22 10.79 -4.40 -8.28
N LYS A 23 10.68 -4.81 -9.54
CA LYS A 23 11.40 -5.96 -10.10
C LYS A 23 12.92 -5.81 -10.02
N THR A 24 13.44 -4.57 -10.04
CA THR A 24 14.87 -4.29 -10.01
C THR A 24 15.40 -4.08 -8.59
N ALA A 25 14.58 -4.23 -7.55
CA ALA A 25 14.97 -3.99 -6.17
C ALA A 25 16.21 -4.82 -5.75
N PRO A 26 17.19 -4.21 -5.06
CA PRO A 26 17.27 -2.80 -4.66
C PRO A 26 17.86 -1.95 -5.79
N SER A 27 17.07 -1.04 -6.36
CA SER A 27 17.41 -0.28 -7.57
C SER A 27 17.23 1.22 -7.40
N LYS A 28 18.03 1.97 -8.18
CA LYS A 28 17.91 3.43 -8.41
C LYS A 28 16.48 3.84 -8.83
N ASP A 29 15.70 2.94 -9.41
CA ASP A 29 14.32 3.20 -9.82
C ASP A 29 13.42 3.52 -8.63
N TYR A 30 13.62 2.87 -7.48
CA TYR A 30 12.87 3.19 -6.26
C TYR A 30 13.18 4.61 -5.79
N MET A 31 14.47 4.96 -5.77
CA MET A 31 14.93 6.29 -5.36
C MET A 31 14.33 7.38 -6.26
N ARG A 32 14.21 7.12 -7.57
CA ARG A 32 13.55 8.03 -8.52
C ARG A 32 12.08 8.26 -8.18
N ILE A 33 11.36 7.22 -7.75
CA ILE A 33 9.93 7.30 -7.39
C ILE A 33 9.73 8.10 -6.09
N ILE A 34 10.59 7.92 -5.10
CA ILE A 34 10.44 8.59 -3.79
C ILE A 34 11.03 10.00 -3.74
N LYS A 35 12.01 10.32 -4.59
CA LYS A 35 12.67 11.64 -4.62
C LYS A 35 11.70 12.82 -4.65
N PRO A 36 10.60 12.82 -5.44
CA PRO A 36 9.64 13.93 -5.45
C PRO A 36 8.59 13.87 -4.32
N LEU A 37 8.59 12.82 -3.47
CA LEU A 37 7.57 12.63 -2.45
C LEU A 37 7.98 13.27 -1.12
N LYS A 38 6.98 13.80 -0.40
CA LYS A 38 7.19 14.20 1.00
C LYS A 38 7.49 12.97 1.86
N CYS A 39 8.20 13.14 2.98
CA CYS A 39 8.52 12.03 3.90
C CYS A 39 7.29 11.20 4.28
N LYS A 40 6.15 11.85 4.60
CA LYS A 40 4.89 11.18 4.91
C LYS A 40 4.37 10.31 3.76
N GLN A 41 4.45 10.81 2.52
CA GLN A 41 4.02 10.07 1.33
C GLN A 41 4.91 8.85 1.07
N SER A 42 6.23 9.00 1.23
CA SER A 42 7.19 7.89 1.15
C SER A 42 6.92 6.82 2.20
N ALA A 43 6.62 7.23 3.44
CA ALA A 43 6.27 6.32 4.52
C ALA A 43 4.97 5.55 4.21
N ILE A 44 3.90 6.24 3.82
CA ILE A 44 2.62 5.62 3.44
C ILE A 44 2.82 4.64 2.29
N LEU A 45 3.59 5.02 1.25
CA LEU A 45 3.87 4.14 0.11
C LEU A 45 4.61 2.87 0.54
N MET A 46 5.61 3.00 1.41
CA MET A 46 6.35 1.85 1.94
C MET A 46 5.45 0.94 2.80
N GLN A 47 4.62 1.53 3.66
CA GLN A 47 3.67 0.78 4.49
C GLN A 47 2.62 0.04 3.64
N LEU A 48 2.13 0.66 2.56
CA LEU A 48 1.22 0.02 1.61
C LEU A 48 1.89 -1.14 0.85
N ARG A 49 3.15 -0.97 0.42
CA ARG A 49 3.89 -2.03 -0.30
C ARG A 49 4.24 -3.22 0.60
N THR A 50 4.54 -2.97 1.86
CA THR A 50 4.92 -4.01 2.82
C THR A 50 3.71 -4.61 3.56
N GLY A 51 2.56 -3.94 3.50
CA GLY A 51 1.38 -4.28 4.29
C GLY A 51 1.52 -3.94 5.78
N HIS A 52 2.58 -3.23 6.18
CA HIS A 52 2.80 -2.73 7.55
C HIS A 52 2.10 -1.38 7.77
N ILE A 53 0.79 -1.39 7.52
CA ILE A 53 -0.06 -0.22 7.58
C ILE A 53 -1.15 -0.47 8.63
N PRO A 54 -1.67 0.52 9.37
CA PRO A 54 -2.68 0.31 10.42
C PRO A 54 -4.07 -0.05 9.84
N LEU A 55 -4.15 -1.16 9.11
CA LEU A 55 -5.36 -1.85 8.69
C LEU A 55 -5.59 -3.07 9.60
N ASN A 56 -6.84 -3.51 9.75
CA ASN A 56 -7.19 -4.57 10.73
C ASN A 56 -6.36 -5.84 10.56
N HIS A 57 -5.98 -6.22 9.33
CA HIS A 57 -5.11 -7.38 9.12
C HIS A 57 -3.74 -7.25 9.83
N HIS A 58 -3.07 -6.10 9.66
CA HIS A 58 -1.77 -5.88 10.29
C HIS A 58 -1.92 -5.68 11.79
N LEU A 59 -2.92 -4.90 12.20
CA LEU A 59 -3.21 -4.64 13.61
C LEU A 59 -3.52 -5.95 14.36
N PHE A 60 -4.28 -6.87 13.74
CA PHE A 60 -4.57 -8.20 14.30
C PHE A 60 -3.31 -9.05 14.47
N ARG A 61 -2.39 -9.02 13.50
CA ARG A 61 -1.10 -9.72 13.61
C ARG A 61 -0.25 -9.23 14.79
N ILE A 62 -0.38 -7.96 15.17
CA ILE A 62 0.28 -7.38 16.35
C ILE A 62 -0.63 -7.35 17.58
N GLN A 63 -1.71 -8.13 17.58
CA GLN A 63 -2.63 -8.36 18.71
C GLN A 63 -3.33 -7.09 19.24
N ARG A 64 -3.62 -6.11 18.36
CA ARG A 64 -4.31 -4.85 18.76
C ARG A 64 -5.85 -4.94 18.71
N PRO A 65 -6.51 -5.32 17.61
CA PRO A 65 -7.96 -5.50 17.52
C PRO A 65 -8.33 -6.96 17.81
N LYS A 66 -9.57 -7.19 18.22
CA LYS A 66 -10.14 -8.53 18.42
C LYS A 66 -10.33 -9.32 17.11
N THR A 67 -10.44 -8.64 15.96
CA THR A 67 -10.72 -9.27 14.67
C THR A 67 -10.01 -8.58 13.49
N PRO A 68 -9.52 -9.33 12.47
CA PRO A 68 -8.97 -8.77 11.24
C PRO A 68 -10.06 -8.38 10.21
N LEU A 69 -11.32 -8.67 10.51
CA LEU A 69 -12.44 -8.60 9.57
C LEU A 69 -12.91 -7.15 9.35
N CYS A 70 -13.58 -6.94 8.22
CA CYS A 70 -14.12 -5.66 7.80
C CYS A 70 -15.56 -5.51 8.28
N PRO A 71 -15.86 -4.58 9.20
CA PRO A 71 -17.23 -4.39 9.69
C PRO A 71 -18.16 -3.87 8.59
N HIS A 72 -17.60 -3.28 7.53
CA HIS A 72 -18.37 -2.75 6.39
C HIS A 72 -18.67 -3.82 5.32
N CYS A 73 -18.20 -5.05 5.52
CA CYS A 73 -18.42 -6.17 4.60
C CYS A 73 -19.14 -7.35 5.26
N GLY A 74 -19.90 -7.08 6.33
CA GLY A 74 -20.53 -8.14 7.13
C GLY A 74 -19.52 -9.12 7.72
N ASP A 75 -18.30 -8.65 8.04
CA ASP A 75 -17.20 -9.45 8.57
C ASP A 75 -16.72 -10.60 7.66
N LEU A 76 -17.06 -10.58 6.36
CA LEU A 76 -16.68 -11.65 5.42
C LEU A 76 -15.26 -11.52 4.87
N SER A 77 -14.59 -10.38 5.10
CA SER A 77 -13.31 -10.06 4.45
C SER A 77 -12.32 -9.43 5.40
N VAL A 78 -11.09 -9.93 5.36
CA VAL A 78 -9.95 -9.35 6.08
C VAL A 78 -9.56 -8.00 5.48
N VAL A 79 -9.42 -6.96 6.31
CA VAL A 79 -8.99 -5.62 5.87
C VAL A 79 -7.46 -5.61 5.65
N ASN A 80 -7.03 -6.06 4.48
CA ASN A 80 -5.67 -5.91 3.99
C ASN A 80 -5.56 -4.81 2.91
N VAL A 81 -4.35 -4.52 2.41
CA VAL A 81 -4.12 -3.46 1.41
C VAL A 81 -4.95 -3.68 0.14
N LYS A 82 -5.06 -4.93 -0.35
CA LYS A 82 -5.87 -5.25 -1.54
C LYS A 82 -7.36 -4.98 -1.29
N HIS A 83 -7.87 -5.37 -0.12
CA HIS A 83 -9.25 -5.09 0.27
C HIS A 83 -9.49 -3.58 0.34
N PHE A 84 -8.61 -2.85 1.02
CA PHE A 84 -8.67 -1.40 1.17
C PHE A 84 -8.64 -0.66 -0.18
N LEU A 85 -7.72 -1.03 -1.09
CA LEU A 85 -7.56 -0.35 -2.37
C LEU A 85 -8.63 -0.72 -3.40
N LEU A 86 -9.13 -1.95 -3.40
CA LEU A 86 -9.94 -2.46 -4.53
C LEU A 86 -11.35 -2.91 -4.16
N LYS A 87 -11.59 -3.40 -2.94
CA LYS A 87 -12.82 -4.16 -2.63
C LYS A 87 -13.76 -3.48 -1.65
N CYS A 88 -13.24 -2.76 -0.65
CA CYS A 88 -14.04 -2.28 0.47
C CYS A 88 -15.21 -1.38 0.00
N PRO A 89 -16.48 -1.73 0.33
CA PRO A 89 -17.65 -0.99 -0.11
C PRO A 89 -17.73 0.39 0.56
N LYS A 90 -17.32 0.52 1.83
CA LYS A 90 -17.20 1.81 2.53
C LYS A 90 -16.43 2.85 1.72
N TYR A 91 -15.41 2.43 0.99
CA TYR A 91 -14.54 3.32 0.22
C TYR A 91 -14.89 3.34 -1.28
N ALA A 92 -15.99 2.73 -1.72
CA ALA A 92 -16.33 2.61 -3.13
C ALA A 92 -16.41 3.96 -3.85
N HIS A 93 -17.10 4.94 -3.26
CA HIS A 93 -17.24 6.27 -3.85
C HIS A 93 -15.88 7.00 -3.97
N LYS A 94 -15.08 7.01 -2.90
CA LYS A 94 -13.75 7.63 -2.88
C LYS A 94 -12.79 6.94 -3.85
N ARG A 95 -12.86 5.61 -3.94
CA ARG A 95 -12.10 4.79 -4.88
C ARG A 95 -12.48 5.13 -6.31
N PHE A 96 -13.78 5.30 -6.58
CA PHE A 96 -14.25 5.68 -7.91
C PHE A 96 -13.70 7.05 -8.33
N ILE A 97 -13.86 8.08 -7.48
CA ILE A 97 -13.42 9.45 -7.80
C ILE A 97 -11.90 9.54 -7.94
N HIS A 98 -11.14 8.94 -7.02
CA HIS A 98 -9.70 9.18 -6.92
C HIS A 98 -8.86 8.15 -7.66
N LEU A 99 -9.32 6.92 -7.86
CA LEU A 99 -8.58 5.84 -8.52
C LEU A 99 -9.25 5.41 -9.83
N THR A 100 -10.48 4.91 -9.79
CA THR A 100 -11.12 4.26 -10.96
C THR A 100 -11.39 5.21 -12.11
N ARG A 101 -11.99 6.38 -11.85
CA ARG A 101 -12.27 7.39 -12.88
C ARG A 101 -11.01 7.92 -13.57
N PRO A 102 -9.95 8.34 -12.84
CA PRO A 102 -8.75 8.87 -13.49
C PRO A 102 -7.85 7.79 -14.11
N LEU A 103 -7.73 6.61 -13.49
CA LEU A 103 -6.80 5.56 -13.95
C LEU A 103 -7.47 4.50 -14.83
N LYS A 104 -8.81 4.52 -14.94
CA LYS A 104 -9.61 3.55 -15.70
C LYS A 104 -9.27 2.11 -15.28
N ARG A 105 -9.16 1.18 -16.24
CA ARG A 105 -8.79 -0.24 -16.02
C ARG A 105 -7.50 -0.42 -15.23
N LYS A 106 -6.55 0.53 -15.30
CA LYS A 106 -5.29 0.44 -14.57
C LYS A 106 -5.48 0.52 -13.04
N ALA A 107 -6.62 1.04 -12.57
CA ALA A 107 -6.96 1.09 -11.14
C ALA A 107 -7.20 -0.28 -10.51
N GLU A 108 -7.41 -1.33 -11.31
CA GLU A 108 -7.72 -2.68 -10.81
C GLU A 108 -6.46 -3.44 -10.35
N SER A 109 -5.26 -2.95 -10.70
CA SER A 109 -3.99 -3.59 -10.34
C SER A 109 -3.37 -2.92 -9.12
N THR A 110 -3.32 -3.65 -7.99
CA THR A 110 -2.60 -3.19 -6.80
C THR A 110 -1.11 -2.97 -7.07
N SER A 111 -0.49 -3.79 -7.94
CA SER A 111 0.91 -3.63 -8.31
C SER A 111 1.11 -2.30 -9.06
N TYR A 112 0.23 -1.99 -10.02
CA TYR A 112 0.32 -0.73 -10.76
C TYR A 112 0.12 0.50 -9.85
N LEU A 113 -0.93 0.49 -9.02
CA LEU A 113 -1.23 1.57 -8.07
C LEU A 113 -0.10 1.88 -7.09
N LEU A 114 0.70 0.86 -6.74
CA LEU A 114 1.78 0.99 -5.77
C LEU A 114 3.14 1.17 -6.42
N SER A 115 3.29 1.00 -7.73
CA SER A 115 4.59 1.02 -8.42
C SER A 115 4.78 2.20 -9.37
N ALA A 116 3.73 2.64 -10.04
CA ALA A 116 3.81 3.59 -11.12
C ALA A 116 3.76 5.05 -10.60
N PRO A 117 4.78 5.89 -10.85
CA PRO A 117 4.86 7.24 -10.29
C PRO A 117 3.66 8.13 -10.67
N GLU A 118 3.12 7.96 -11.88
CA GLU A 118 1.93 8.68 -12.35
C GLU A 118 0.66 8.38 -11.53
N THR A 119 0.61 7.21 -10.87
CA THR A 119 -0.54 6.81 -10.05
C THR A 119 -0.46 7.34 -8.62
N LEU A 120 0.73 7.73 -8.14
CA LEU A 120 0.93 8.06 -6.73
C LEU A 120 0.14 9.30 -6.30
N LYS A 121 0.00 10.30 -7.17
CA LYS A 121 -0.86 11.46 -6.91
C LYS A 121 -2.31 11.05 -6.63
N HIS A 122 -2.82 10.08 -7.39
CA HIS A 122 -4.17 9.54 -7.23
C HIS A 122 -4.29 8.68 -5.97
N LEU A 123 -3.29 7.86 -5.69
CA LEU A 123 -3.19 7.07 -4.48
C LEU A 123 -3.23 7.93 -3.21
N PHE A 124 -2.42 9.00 -3.15
CA PHE A 124 -2.38 9.87 -1.97
C PHE A 124 -3.68 10.64 -1.76
N ARG A 125 -4.30 11.13 -2.85
CA ARG A 125 -5.65 11.74 -2.78
C ARG A 125 -6.68 10.76 -2.22
N TYR A 126 -6.62 9.49 -2.64
CA TYR A 126 -7.49 8.45 -2.11
C TYR A 126 -7.22 8.20 -0.62
N THR A 127 -5.97 8.03 -0.21
CA THR A 127 -5.64 7.80 1.21
C THR A 127 -6.08 8.95 2.09
N ASP A 128 -5.86 10.19 1.65
CA ASP A 128 -6.25 11.40 2.37
C ASP A 128 -7.79 11.50 2.47
N ALA A 129 -8.50 11.29 1.36
CA ALA A 129 -9.96 11.31 1.34
C ALA A 129 -10.57 10.23 2.24
N THR A 130 -9.96 9.04 2.32
CA THR A 130 -10.49 7.95 3.16
C THR A 130 -10.35 8.22 4.65
N LYS A 131 -9.41 9.10 5.06
CA LYS A 131 -8.99 9.31 6.47
C LYS A 131 -8.65 8.01 7.21
N CYS A 132 -8.45 6.90 6.49
CA CYS A 132 -8.23 5.57 7.08
C CYS A 132 -6.88 5.48 7.78
N LEU A 133 -5.93 6.35 7.42
CA LEU A 133 -4.56 6.39 7.93
C LEU A 133 -4.31 7.63 8.79
N HIS A 134 -5.37 8.35 9.16
CA HIS A 134 -5.28 9.61 9.89
C HIS A 134 -4.86 9.39 11.36
N THR A 135 -4.92 8.16 11.88
CA THR A 135 -4.41 7.79 13.22
C THR A 135 -2.88 7.83 13.30
N LEU A 136 -2.16 8.05 12.19
CA LEU A 136 -0.74 8.41 12.20
C LEU A 136 -0.50 9.92 12.41
N GLN A 137 -1.51 10.67 12.89
CA GLN A 137 -1.50 12.14 13.00
C GLN A 137 -1.72 12.67 14.42
N GLU A 138 -1.49 11.88 15.47
CA GLU A 138 -1.36 12.52 16.79
C GLU A 138 0.06 13.10 16.95
N PRO A 139 0.17 14.28 17.60
CA PRO A 139 1.37 15.11 17.64
C PRO A 139 2.58 14.42 18.30
#